data_AF-A0A1I7IJ63-F1
#
_entry.id   AF-A0A1I7IJ63-F1
#
_cell.length_a   1.000
_cell.length_b   1.000
_cell.length_c   1.000
_cell.angle_alpha   90.00
_cell.angle_beta   90.00
_cell.angle_gamma   90.00
#
_symmetry.space_group_name_H-M   'P 1'
#
loop_
_entity.id
_entity.type
_entity.pdbx_description
1 polymer ?
#
loop_
_entity_poly.entity_id
_entity_poly.type
_entity_poly.pdbx_seq_one_letter_code
_entity_poly.pdbx_strand_id
1 'polypeptide(L)'
;MKKILPAALLYVVMVLLTTAVCFAGNKRDAAEGRNIWFNSTFGGERFFSLILPNAPFNFQIGFDQMLTWPRDSRFDEYGVINDPDCTPGDASTGYFDRCTDPESAGVIGVRKFPNPSGGPPLIGITCAACHAGFDPVHPPSNPNNPQERNIHPTVGNQYLRIDRLFKSHLSPHDPRYQIFSSWALGTVDTTLLENDHINNPGMITPIWSLPNRPFFDVTADGEPARVHRNGQGGEDDIGCEQAALRVYFNIGMCAAECMVGHLANGPDGSQTPINLAECRQVCPELLQAEESVGKLCTFLQTPRAPHLVRAPQGARYIDWKVVRKGKKVFSQACESCHSNGDRSPRRNVLSDDLVHPFAEIGTNSCRARTTNWMGGHIWAAFSSDQYKERPTGGPGFYRDMPLAGIWATAPFFHNNRLGQSIGDPSVAGRITAYEDAMDLLLNPDKRDEPGSILRTTDLVQLPTPSGVVTLPAGTPIAQFASLDPGTGKNLCPDLSENQGHYFGAELLDEDKYALIEFLKTR
;
A
#
# COMPACT_ATOMS: atom_id res chain seq x y z
N MET A 1 1.54 -12.86 64.80
CA MET A 1 1.75 -12.93 63.34
C MET A 1 0.75 -13.88 62.67
N LYS A 2 -0.52 -13.49 62.56
CA LYS A 2 -1.57 -14.20 61.80
C LYS A 2 -2.56 -13.12 61.36
N LYS A 3 -2.48 -12.66 60.10
CA LYS A 3 -3.53 -11.88 59.37
C LYS A 3 -3.07 -11.28 58.01
N ILE A 4 -1.99 -11.73 57.37
CA ILE A 4 -1.53 -11.14 56.07
C ILE A 4 -1.75 -12.06 54.86
N LEU A 5 -2.06 -13.35 55.08
CA LEU A 5 -2.18 -14.33 53.98
C LEU A 5 -3.40 -14.18 53.03
N PRO A 6 -4.60 -13.70 53.43
CA PRO A 6 -5.73 -13.65 52.51
C PRO A 6 -5.68 -12.46 51.54
N ALA A 7 -5.02 -11.37 51.90
CA ALA A 7 -4.93 -10.16 51.05
C ALA A 7 -3.95 -10.33 49.88
N ALA A 8 -2.82 -11.00 50.10
CA ALA A 8 -1.84 -11.28 49.05
C ALA A 8 -2.39 -12.25 47.99
N LEU A 9 -3.19 -13.26 48.40
CA LEU A 9 -3.82 -14.19 47.48
C LEU A 9 -4.95 -13.51 46.68
N LEU A 10 -5.75 -12.64 47.30
CA LEU A 10 -6.78 -11.85 46.60
C LEU A 10 -6.16 -10.89 45.58
N TYR A 11 -5.03 -10.25 45.92
CA TYR A 11 -4.32 -9.32 45.04
C TYR A 11 -3.72 -10.03 43.82
N VAL A 12 -3.09 -11.20 44.02
CA VAL A 12 -2.56 -12.03 42.92
C VAL A 12 -3.69 -12.53 42.02
N VAL A 13 -4.83 -12.95 42.59
CA VAL A 13 -6.00 -13.37 41.82
C VAL A 13 -6.60 -12.19 41.04
N MET A 14 -6.74 -10.99 41.63
CA MET A 14 -7.22 -9.80 40.91
C MET A 14 -6.27 -9.35 39.79
N VAL A 15 -4.95 -9.40 40.00
CA VAL A 15 -3.96 -9.08 38.97
C VAL A 15 -3.98 -10.11 37.84
N LEU A 16 -4.13 -11.40 38.15
CA LEU A 16 -4.28 -12.46 37.15
C LEU A 16 -5.60 -12.37 36.38
N LEU A 17 -6.71 -12.01 37.04
CA LEU A 17 -8.01 -11.79 36.39
C LEU A 17 -8.00 -10.54 35.51
N THR A 18 -7.43 -9.43 35.97
CA THR A 18 -7.33 -8.20 35.16
C THR A 18 -6.40 -8.37 33.97
N THR A 19 -5.24 -9.02 34.13
CA THR A 19 -4.34 -9.33 33.00
C THR A 19 -4.99 -10.33 32.03
N ALA A 20 -5.63 -11.39 32.50
CA ALA A 20 -6.32 -12.35 31.63
C ALA A 20 -7.49 -11.70 30.87
N VAL A 21 -8.26 -10.80 31.50
CA VAL A 21 -9.33 -10.03 30.85
C VAL A 21 -8.75 -9.05 29.82
N CYS A 22 -7.64 -8.35 30.11
CA CYS A 22 -6.96 -7.49 29.14
C CYS A 22 -6.38 -8.30 27.95
N PHE A 23 -5.80 -9.47 28.18
CA PHE A 23 -5.28 -10.35 27.12
C PHE A 23 -6.40 -10.97 26.26
N ALA A 24 -7.52 -11.35 26.87
CA ALA A 24 -8.69 -11.85 26.15
C ALA A 24 -9.38 -10.74 25.34
N GLY A 25 -9.48 -9.53 25.91
CA GLY A 25 -9.98 -8.33 25.20
C GLY A 25 -9.14 -8.01 23.96
N ASN A 26 -7.82 -7.96 24.11
CA ASN A 26 -6.90 -7.68 23.00
C ASN A 26 -6.99 -8.73 21.87
N LYS A 27 -7.15 -10.03 22.19
CA LYS A 27 -7.34 -11.08 21.16
C LYS A 27 -8.67 -10.95 20.42
N ARG A 28 -9.76 -10.61 21.14
CA ARG A 28 -11.06 -10.41 20.53
C ARG A 28 -11.05 -9.18 19.63
N ASP A 29 -10.48 -8.07 20.10
CA ASP A 29 -10.35 -6.84 19.32
C ASP A 29 -9.49 -7.06 18.08
N ALA A 30 -8.39 -7.83 18.16
CA ALA A 30 -7.60 -8.20 16.99
C ALA A 30 -8.39 -9.04 15.98
N ALA A 31 -9.27 -9.94 16.43
CA ALA A 31 -10.11 -10.74 15.53
C ALA A 31 -11.19 -9.89 14.85
N GLU A 32 -11.86 -9.02 15.62
CA GLU A 32 -12.84 -8.06 15.09
C GLU A 32 -12.16 -7.06 14.13
N GLY A 33 -10.96 -6.59 14.47
CA GLY A 33 -10.12 -5.75 13.62
C GLY A 33 -9.72 -6.41 12.31
N ARG A 34 -9.41 -7.71 12.33
CA ARG A 34 -9.19 -8.49 11.11
C ARG A 34 -10.45 -8.53 10.25
N ASN A 35 -11.62 -8.73 10.85
CA ASN A 35 -12.87 -8.73 10.07
C ASN A 35 -13.13 -7.36 9.42
N ILE A 36 -12.88 -6.26 10.14
CA ILE A 36 -12.98 -4.91 9.57
C ILE A 36 -12.02 -4.77 8.37
N TRP A 37 -10.75 -5.18 8.53
CA TRP A 37 -9.74 -5.14 7.47
C TRP A 37 -10.14 -5.88 6.19
N PHE A 38 -10.81 -7.03 6.33
CA PHE A 38 -11.21 -7.86 5.19
C PHE A 38 -12.58 -7.50 4.60
N ASN A 39 -13.52 -7.03 5.42
CA ASN A 39 -14.94 -7.02 5.04
C ASN A 39 -15.59 -5.63 5.05
N SER A 40 -15.05 -4.65 5.77
CA SER A 40 -15.69 -3.34 5.91
C SER A 40 -15.33 -2.41 4.76
N THR A 41 -16.35 -1.83 4.13
CA THR A 41 -16.24 -0.76 3.11
C THR A 41 -16.69 0.60 3.63
N PHE A 42 -17.41 0.63 4.75
CA PHE A 42 -18.05 1.83 5.32
C PHE A 42 -18.78 2.68 4.27
N GLY A 43 -19.58 2.05 3.41
CA GLY A 43 -20.35 2.73 2.38
C GLY A 43 -19.59 3.03 1.08
N GLY A 44 -18.30 2.68 1.00
CA GLY A 44 -17.45 2.92 -0.16
C GLY A 44 -17.93 2.30 -1.47
N GLU A 45 -18.84 1.31 -1.41
CA GLU A 45 -19.47 0.74 -2.59
C GLU A 45 -20.29 1.74 -3.41
N ARG A 46 -20.85 2.77 -2.77
CA ARG A 46 -21.58 3.85 -3.46
C ARG A 46 -20.64 4.65 -4.33
N PHE A 47 -19.42 4.90 -3.86
CA PHE A 47 -18.43 5.66 -4.61
C PHE A 47 -18.05 4.96 -5.92
N PHE A 48 -17.55 3.73 -5.84
CA PHE A 48 -17.07 3.02 -7.03
C PHE A 48 -18.18 2.71 -8.05
N SER A 49 -19.42 2.53 -7.60
CA SER A 49 -20.51 2.08 -8.46
C SER A 49 -21.43 3.19 -8.94
N LEU A 50 -21.61 4.26 -8.15
CA LEU A 50 -22.59 5.31 -8.43
C LEU A 50 -21.95 6.69 -8.67
N ILE A 51 -20.79 6.97 -8.08
CA ILE A 51 -20.16 8.30 -8.16
C ILE A 51 -19.06 8.32 -9.21
N LEU A 52 -18.10 7.41 -9.10
CA LEU A 52 -16.89 7.37 -9.94
C LEU A 52 -17.19 7.25 -11.45
N PRO A 53 -18.19 6.47 -11.91
CA PRO A 53 -18.53 6.40 -13.34
C PRO A 53 -19.10 7.71 -13.92
N ASN A 54 -19.52 8.65 -13.07
CA ASN A 54 -20.20 9.88 -13.45
C ASN A 54 -19.29 11.10 -13.28
N ALA A 55 -19.74 12.26 -13.76
CA ALA A 55 -19.07 13.52 -13.50
C ALA A 55 -18.93 13.78 -11.99
N PRO A 56 -17.79 14.32 -11.52
CA PRO A 56 -16.71 14.89 -12.35
C PRO A 56 -15.66 13.87 -12.83
N PHE A 57 -15.65 12.64 -12.33
CA PHE A 57 -14.60 11.66 -12.63
C PHE A 57 -14.70 11.04 -14.02
N ASN A 58 -15.93 10.69 -14.45
CA ASN A 58 -16.23 10.00 -15.70
C ASN A 58 -15.29 8.80 -15.94
N PHE A 59 -15.17 7.95 -14.92
CA PHE A 59 -14.19 6.89 -14.87
C PHE A 59 -14.81 5.58 -14.38
N GLN A 60 -14.70 4.52 -15.18
CA GLN A 60 -15.20 3.19 -14.80
C GLN A 60 -14.02 2.24 -14.59
N ILE A 61 -13.93 1.68 -13.39
CA ILE A 61 -12.98 0.60 -13.08
C ILE A 61 -13.53 -0.73 -13.59
N GLY A 62 -12.67 -1.57 -14.14
CA GLY A 62 -13.01 -2.88 -14.72
C GLY A 62 -13.39 -3.97 -13.72
N PHE A 63 -14.10 -3.65 -12.65
CA PHE A 63 -14.59 -4.65 -11.68
C PHE A 63 -15.57 -5.63 -12.33
N ASP A 64 -16.40 -5.16 -13.27
CA ASP A 64 -17.32 -5.97 -14.05
C ASP A 64 -16.58 -7.06 -14.85
N GLN A 65 -15.48 -6.70 -15.51
CA GLN A 65 -14.66 -7.62 -16.28
C GLN A 65 -13.87 -8.57 -15.37
N MET A 66 -13.28 -8.07 -14.29
CA MET A 66 -12.46 -8.87 -13.37
C MET A 66 -13.29 -9.90 -12.58
N LEU A 67 -14.44 -9.50 -12.04
CA LEU A 67 -15.29 -10.37 -11.22
C LEU A 67 -15.99 -11.46 -12.04
N THR A 68 -16.25 -11.21 -13.32
CA THR A 68 -16.84 -12.19 -14.24
C THR A 68 -15.80 -13.01 -15.03
N TRP A 69 -14.50 -12.70 -14.87
CA TRP A 69 -13.42 -13.45 -15.49
C TRP A 69 -13.36 -14.89 -14.96
N PRO A 70 -13.00 -15.89 -15.79
CA PRO A 70 -12.84 -17.27 -15.34
C PRO A 70 -11.92 -17.38 -14.12
N ARG A 71 -12.50 -17.82 -13.00
CA ARG A 71 -11.84 -17.92 -11.69
C ARG A 71 -10.49 -18.63 -11.74
N ASP A 72 -10.39 -19.70 -12.53
CA ASP A 72 -9.17 -20.52 -12.69
C ASP A 72 -8.02 -19.84 -13.43
N SER A 73 -8.22 -18.60 -13.93
CA SER A 73 -7.21 -17.78 -14.60
C SER A 73 -7.21 -16.32 -14.13
N ARG A 74 -8.00 -15.99 -13.09
CA ARG A 74 -8.21 -14.62 -12.63
C ARG A 74 -6.95 -14.02 -12.02
N PHE A 75 -6.13 -14.82 -11.33
CA PHE A 75 -4.82 -14.39 -10.85
C PHE A 75 -3.87 -14.09 -12.01
N ASP A 76 -3.84 -14.92 -13.05
CA ASP A 76 -2.93 -14.70 -14.18
C ASP A 76 -3.30 -13.41 -14.94
N GLU A 77 -4.60 -13.12 -15.04
CA GLU A 77 -5.09 -11.93 -15.74
C GLU A 77 -5.03 -10.66 -14.88
N TYR A 78 -5.44 -10.71 -13.62
CA TYR A 78 -5.60 -9.51 -12.78
C TYR A 78 -4.71 -9.46 -11.55
N GLY A 79 -3.99 -10.54 -11.22
CA GLY A 79 -3.18 -10.64 -10.01
C GLY A 79 -4.00 -10.61 -8.71
N VAL A 80 -5.33 -10.66 -8.81
CA VAL A 80 -6.23 -10.66 -7.65
C VAL A 80 -6.24 -12.03 -6.98
N ILE A 81 -6.57 -12.06 -5.69
CA ILE A 81 -6.64 -13.29 -4.91
C ILE A 81 -8.07 -13.74 -4.79
N ASN A 82 -8.37 -14.89 -5.36
CA ASN A 82 -9.66 -15.53 -5.21
C ASN A 82 -9.95 -15.85 -3.73
N ASP A 83 -11.16 -15.49 -3.29
CA ASP A 83 -11.64 -15.79 -1.94
C ASP A 83 -11.84 -17.32 -1.81
N PRO A 84 -11.09 -18.01 -0.94
CA PRO A 84 -11.09 -19.48 -0.85
C PRO A 84 -12.44 -20.06 -0.40
N ASP A 85 -13.32 -19.24 0.20
CA ASP A 85 -14.66 -19.66 0.66
C ASP A 85 -15.72 -19.61 -0.47
N CYS A 86 -15.30 -19.29 -1.69
CA CYS A 86 -16.16 -19.15 -2.85
C CYS A 86 -15.89 -20.19 -3.93
N THR A 87 -16.91 -20.46 -4.74
CA THR A 87 -16.86 -21.34 -5.92
C THR A 87 -17.27 -20.57 -7.18
N PRO A 88 -16.87 -21.00 -8.39
CA PRO A 88 -17.25 -20.33 -9.63
C PRO A 88 -18.75 -20.11 -9.77
N GLY A 89 -19.11 -18.93 -10.26
CA GLY A 89 -20.47 -18.61 -10.70
C GLY A 89 -20.83 -19.22 -12.06
N ASP A 90 -22.06 -18.95 -12.50
CA ASP A 90 -22.54 -19.28 -13.84
C ASP A 90 -23.54 -18.20 -14.31
N ALA A 91 -24.19 -18.39 -15.45
CA ALA A 91 -25.16 -17.43 -15.99
C ALA A 91 -26.30 -17.08 -15.00
N SER A 92 -26.69 -18.01 -14.09
CA SER A 92 -27.72 -17.76 -13.08
C SER A 92 -27.27 -16.79 -11.98
N THR A 93 -25.97 -16.62 -11.79
CA THR A 93 -25.39 -15.62 -10.86
C THR A 93 -24.84 -14.41 -11.59
N GLY A 94 -25.08 -14.27 -12.90
CA GLY A 94 -24.41 -13.26 -13.72
C GLY A 94 -22.88 -13.44 -13.72
N TYR A 95 -22.41 -14.69 -13.60
CA TYR A 95 -21.01 -15.10 -13.51
C TYR A 95 -20.26 -14.64 -12.25
N PHE A 96 -20.94 -14.00 -11.28
CA PHE A 96 -20.34 -13.76 -9.96
C PHE A 96 -20.17 -15.07 -9.20
N ASP A 97 -19.04 -15.19 -8.48
CA ASP A 97 -18.76 -16.36 -7.64
C ASP A 97 -19.83 -16.57 -6.56
N ARG A 98 -20.05 -17.84 -6.23
CA ARG A 98 -20.96 -18.30 -5.16
C ARG A 98 -20.17 -18.41 -3.87
N CYS A 99 -20.51 -17.58 -2.90
CA CYS A 99 -19.79 -17.45 -1.63
C CYS A 99 -20.70 -17.76 -0.44
N THR A 100 -20.10 -18.26 0.64
CA THR A 100 -20.82 -18.43 1.93
C THR A 100 -21.21 -17.08 2.52
N ASP A 101 -20.31 -16.10 2.43
CA ASP A 101 -20.60 -14.70 2.72
C ASP A 101 -21.35 -14.07 1.53
N PRO A 102 -22.62 -13.65 1.69
CA PRO A 102 -23.42 -13.11 0.59
C PRO A 102 -22.85 -11.80 0.02
N GLU A 103 -22.07 -11.07 0.81
CA GLU A 103 -21.43 -9.82 0.40
C GLU A 103 -20.05 -10.03 -0.21
N SER A 104 -19.46 -11.24 -0.16
CA SER A 104 -18.22 -11.49 -0.89
C SER A 104 -18.46 -11.50 -2.40
N ALA A 105 -17.58 -10.83 -3.14
CA ALA A 105 -17.60 -10.82 -4.60
C ALA A 105 -16.80 -11.99 -5.21
N GLY A 106 -16.19 -12.86 -4.40
CA GLY A 106 -15.34 -13.97 -4.88
C GLY A 106 -13.86 -13.66 -4.91
N VAL A 107 -13.48 -12.43 -4.57
CA VAL A 107 -12.10 -11.93 -4.51
C VAL A 107 -11.88 -11.31 -3.14
N ILE A 108 -10.75 -11.62 -2.51
CA ILE A 108 -10.39 -11.12 -1.19
C ILE A 108 -10.48 -9.59 -1.15
N GLY A 109 -11.26 -9.07 -0.20
CA GLY A 109 -11.44 -7.64 0.03
C GLY A 109 -12.32 -6.91 -0.99
N VAL A 110 -12.90 -7.61 -1.98
CA VAL A 110 -13.90 -7.04 -2.89
C VAL A 110 -15.29 -7.49 -2.44
N ARG A 111 -16.14 -6.51 -2.14
CA ARG A 111 -17.48 -6.72 -1.56
C ARG A 111 -18.54 -6.32 -2.57
N LYS A 112 -19.71 -6.96 -2.50
CA LYS A 112 -20.88 -6.67 -3.34
C LYS A 112 -22.10 -6.41 -2.47
N PHE A 113 -22.91 -5.42 -2.87
CA PHE A 113 -24.09 -5.00 -2.15
C PHE A 113 -25.29 -4.86 -3.10
N PRO A 114 -26.53 -5.03 -2.62
CA PRO A 114 -27.72 -4.77 -3.41
C PRO A 114 -27.74 -3.34 -3.96
N ASN A 115 -28.15 -3.18 -5.21
CA ASN A 115 -28.37 -1.87 -5.81
C ASN A 115 -29.85 -1.46 -5.63
N PRO A 116 -30.16 -0.43 -4.81
CA PRO A 116 -31.54 -0.04 -4.53
C PRO A 116 -32.30 0.46 -5.76
N SER A 117 -31.59 0.97 -6.77
CA SER A 117 -32.18 1.46 -8.01
C SER A 117 -32.44 0.35 -9.05
N GLY A 118 -32.08 -0.89 -8.74
CA GLY A 118 -32.05 -2.00 -9.69
C GLY A 118 -30.81 -1.95 -10.59
N GLY A 119 -30.41 -3.12 -11.13
CA GLY A 119 -29.22 -3.26 -11.96
C GLY A 119 -28.11 -4.09 -11.30
N PRO A 120 -26.86 -3.98 -11.78
CA PRO A 120 -25.71 -4.68 -11.22
C PRO A 120 -25.49 -4.34 -9.74
N PRO A 121 -24.94 -5.27 -8.93
CA PRO A 121 -24.64 -5.01 -7.53
C PRO A 121 -23.60 -3.88 -7.39
N LEU A 122 -23.69 -3.13 -6.30
CA LEU A 122 -22.68 -2.13 -5.96
C LEU A 122 -21.41 -2.85 -5.48
N ILE A 123 -20.26 -2.45 -5.97
CA ILE A 123 -18.95 -3.03 -5.61
C ILE A 123 -18.22 -2.09 -4.66
N GLY A 124 -17.81 -2.62 -3.52
CA GLY A 124 -16.99 -1.91 -2.53
C GLY A 124 -15.65 -2.59 -2.31
N ILE A 125 -14.67 -1.81 -1.86
CA ILE A 125 -13.28 -2.24 -1.68
C ILE A 125 -12.91 -2.09 -0.21
N THR A 126 -12.22 -3.07 0.34
CA THR A 126 -11.67 -3.05 1.70
C THR A 126 -10.14 -2.95 1.67
N CYS A 127 -9.50 -2.67 2.81
CA CYS A 127 -8.03 -2.63 2.89
C CYS A 127 -7.37 -3.94 2.40
N ALA A 128 -8.01 -5.09 2.63
CA ALA A 128 -7.49 -6.38 2.22
C ALA A 128 -7.42 -6.55 0.69
N ALA A 129 -8.22 -5.83 -0.10
CA ALA A 129 -8.19 -5.96 -1.57
C ALA A 129 -6.82 -5.64 -2.17
N CYS A 130 -6.11 -4.69 -1.53
CA CYS A 130 -4.75 -4.33 -1.91
C CYS A 130 -3.72 -5.04 -1.00
N HIS A 131 -3.93 -5.00 0.32
CA HIS A 131 -2.87 -5.38 1.26
C HIS A 131 -2.81 -6.86 1.62
N ALA A 132 -3.87 -7.64 1.37
CA ALA A 132 -3.79 -9.09 1.51
C ALA A 132 -3.06 -9.67 0.29
N GLY A 133 -2.14 -10.60 0.54
CA GLY A 133 -1.32 -11.21 -0.49
C GLY A 133 -1.07 -12.70 -0.18
N PHE A 134 -0.38 -13.40 -1.06
CA PHE A 134 0.03 -14.76 -0.73
C PHE A 134 1.10 -14.79 0.37
N ASP A 135 0.86 -15.61 1.40
CA ASP A 135 1.76 -15.81 2.52
C ASP A 135 3.11 -16.37 2.04
N PRO A 136 4.22 -15.63 2.19
CA PRO A 136 5.54 -16.08 1.75
C PRO A 136 6.01 -17.35 2.46
N VAL A 137 5.54 -17.63 3.67
CA VAL A 137 5.88 -18.86 4.41
C VAL A 137 4.89 -20.00 4.17
N HIS A 138 3.77 -19.73 3.50
CA HIS A 138 2.79 -20.73 3.07
C HIS A 138 2.29 -20.43 1.65
N PRO A 139 3.15 -20.38 0.62
CA PRO A 139 2.72 -20.02 -0.72
C PRO A 139 1.73 -21.07 -1.28
N PRO A 140 0.76 -20.66 -2.10
CA PRO A 140 -0.17 -21.60 -2.72
C PRO A 140 0.54 -22.48 -3.75
N SER A 141 0.06 -23.72 -3.93
CA SER A 141 0.50 -24.57 -5.04
C SER A 141 -0.15 -24.17 -6.37
N ASN A 142 -1.32 -23.53 -6.31
CA ASN A 142 -2.02 -22.93 -7.44
C ASN A 142 -2.55 -21.55 -6.99
N PRO A 143 -2.04 -20.43 -7.52
CA PRO A 143 -2.48 -19.10 -7.11
C PRO A 143 -3.93 -18.79 -7.50
N ASN A 144 -4.49 -19.44 -8.53
CA ASN A 144 -5.91 -19.30 -8.87
C ASN A 144 -6.84 -20.08 -7.91
N ASN A 145 -6.31 -21.04 -7.15
CA ASN A 145 -7.08 -21.81 -6.17
C ASN A 145 -6.36 -21.88 -4.81
N PRO A 146 -6.23 -20.73 -4.11
CA PRO A 146 -5.56 -20.68 -2.82
C PRO A 146 -6.44 -21.28 -1.72
N GLN A 147 -5.81 -21.65 -0.62
CA GLN A 147 -6.47 -21.98 0.65
C GLN A 147 -6.37 -20.79 1.61
N GLU A 148 -7.20 -20.75 2.65
CA GLU A 148 -7.15 -19.70 3.68
C GLU A 148 -5.74 -19.51 4.26
N ARG A 149 -5.05 -20.61 4.56
CA ARG A 149 -3.66 -20.61 5.06
C ARG A 149 -2.64 -19.98 4.12
N ASN A 150 -2.98 -19.81 2.83
CA ASN A 150 -2.11 -19.19 1.84
C ASN A 150 -2.23 -17.67 1.83
N ILE A 151 -3.12 -17.07 2.61
CA ILE A 151 -3.41 -15.63 2.57
C ILE A 151 -2.79 -14.95 3.78
N HIS A 152 -1.80 -14.09 3.52
CA HIS A 152 -1.26 -13.19 4.52
C HIS A 152 -1.99 -11.85 4.46
N PRO A 153 -2.46 -11.30 5.58
CA PRO A 153 -3.40 -10.18 5.56
C PRO A 153 -2.77 -8.84 5.17
N THR A 154 -1.46 -8.69 5.35
CA THR A 154 -0.77 -7.39 5.29
C THR A 154 0.56 -7.42 4.55
N VAL A 155 0.78 -8.42 3.69
CA VAL A 155 2.05 -8.51 2.91
C VAL A 155 2.09 -7.53 1.74
N GLY A 156 0.93 -7.03 1.30
CA GLY A 156 0.79 -6.30 0.04
C GLY A 156 0.69 -7.25 -1.14
N ASN A 157 -0.32 -7.09 -1.99
CA ASN A 157 -0.47 -7.88 -3.20
C ASN A 157 0.47 -7.36 -4.31
N GLN A 158 1.71 -7.83 -4.30
CA GLN A 158 2.72 -7.46 -5.31
C GLN A 158 2.40 -7.91 -6.75
N TYR A 159 1.38 -8.75 -6.94
CA TYR A 159 0.99 -9.27 -8.25
C TYR A 159 -0.17 -8.50 -8.89
N LEU A 160 -0.84 -7.65 -8.11
CA LEU A 160 -2.08 -6.98 -8.52
C LEU A 160 -1.89 -6.12 -9.78
N ARG A 161 -2.79 -6.30 -10.76
CA ARG A 161 -2.85 -5.58 -12.03
C ARG A 161 -3.83 -4.41 -11.98
N ILE A 162 -3.51 -3.42 -11.13
CA ILE A 162 -4.31 -2.18 -11.10
C ILE A 162 -4.30 -1.51 -12.48
N ASP A 163 -3.20 -1.58 -13.22
CA ASP A 163 -3.11 -1.09 -14.61
C ASP A 163 -4.24 -1.62 -15.49
N ARG A 164 -4.53 -2.93 -15.41
CA ARG A 164 -5.58 -3.58 -16.20
C ARG A 164 -6.96 -3.15 -15.76
N LEU A 165 -7.20 -3.09 -14.45
CA LEU A 165 -8.48 -2.63 -13.90
C LEU A 165 -8.79 -1.20 -14.36
N PHE A 166 -7.81 -0.30 -14.30
CA PHE A 166 -8.02 1.12 -14.54
C PHE A 166 -8.09 1.47 -16.04
N LYS A 167 -7.45 0.69 -16.91
CA LYS A 167 -7.50 0.93 -18.36
C LYS A 167 -8.58 0.16 -19.12
N SER A 168 -9.27 -0.78 -18.45
CA SER A 168 -10.25 -1.72 -19.02
C SER A 168 -11.29 -1.11 -19.97
N HIS A 169 -11.79 0.09 -19.64
CA HIS A 169 -12.84 0.78 -20.38
C HIS A 169 -12.32 1.99 -21.17
N LEU A 170 -11.02 2.09 -21.38
CA LEU A 170 -10.37 3.21 -22.08
C LEU A 170 -9.88 2.81 -23.47
N SER A 171 -9.97 3.74 -24.41
CA SER A 171 -9.32 3.61 -25.72
C SER A 171 -7.79 3.67 -25.55
N PRO A 172 -6.99 2.91 -26.33
CA PRO A 172 -5.54 3.06 -26.37
C PRO A 172 -5.04 4.48 -26.71
N HIS A 173 -5.85 5.29 -27.38
CA HIS A 173 -5.55 6.70 -27.70
C HIS A 173 -5.87 7.67 -26.56
N ASP A 174 -6.58 7.22 -25.52
CA ASP A 174 -6.81 8.00 -24.31
C ASP A 174 -5.49 8.14 -23.53
N PRO A 175 -5.05 9.36 -23.16
CA PRO A 175 -3.83 9.55 -22.38
C PRO A 175 -3.81 8.73 -21.09
N ARG A 176 -4.97 8.56 -20.44
CA ARG A 176 -5.10 7.78 -19.20
C ARG A 176 -4.76 6.31 -19.43
N TYR A 177 -5.10 5.74 -20.60
CA TYR A 177 -4.75 4.36 -20.94
C TYR A 177 -3.23 4.16 -20.93
N GLN A 178 -2.48 5.09 -21.50
CA GLN A 178 -1.01 5.03 -21.55
C GLN A 178 -0.40 5.25 -20.16
N ILE A 179 -0.96 6.18 -19.37
CA ILE A 179 -0.55 6.41 -17.98
C ILE A 179 -0.75 5.14 -17.14
N PHE A 180 -1.94 4.53 -17.14
CA PHE A 180 -2.20 3.33 -16.35
C PHE A 180 -1.39 2.14 -16.83
N SER A 181 -1.18 1.99 -18.14
CA SER A 181 -0.30 0.95 -18.69
C SER A 181 1.16 1.08 -18.25
N SER A 182 1.54 2.24 -17.74
CA SER A 182 2.88 2.51 -17.20
C SER A 182 3.02 2.08 -15.73
N TRP A 183 1.96 1.67 -15.03
CA TRP A 183 2.07 1.28 -13.62
C TRP A 183 2.64 -0.14 -13.47
N ALA A 184 3.52 -0.32 -12.50
CA ALA A 184 4.13 -1.63 -12.22
C ALA A 184 3.16 -2.56 -11.48
N LEU A 185 3.44 -3.87 -11.50
CA LEU A 185 2.69 -4.85 -10.73
C LEU A 185 2.71 -4.51 -9.24
N GLY A 186 1.55 -4.62 -8.58
CA GLY A 186 1.40 -4.32 -7.16
C GLY A 186 1.59 -2.85 -6.79
N THR A 187 1.46 -1.94 -7.75
CA THR A 187 1.47 -0.49 -7.52
C THR A 187 0.12 0.15 -7.80
N VAL A 188 -0.17 1.23 -7.10
CA VAL A 188 -1.37 2.03 -7.26
C VAL A 188 -1.07 3.49 -6.93
N ASP A 189 -1.62 4.39 -7.73
CA ASP A 189 -1.73 5.80 -7.38
C ASP A 189 -3.15 6.05 -6.86
N THR A 190 -3.29 6.13 -5.54
CA THR A 190 -4.60 6.45 -4.94
C THR A 190 -4.94 7.93 -5.08
N THR A 191 -3.95 8.80 -5.28
CA THR A 191 -4.17 10.23 -5.49
C THR A 191 -4.75 10.53 -6.88
N LEU A 192 -4.74 9.58 -7.81
CA LEU A 192 -5.43 9.72 -9.09
C LEU A 192 -6.90 10.13 -8.93
N LEU A 193 -7.60 9.54 -7.96
CA LEU A 193 -9.01 9.83 -7.71
C LEU A 193 -9.15 11.21 -7.04
N GLU A 194 -8.30 11.49 -6.04
CA GLU A 194 -8.18 12.81 -5.44
C GLU A 194 -7.08 13.64 -6.11
N ASN A 195 -7.27 13.87 -7.42
CA ASN A 195 -6.22 14.24 -8.36
C ASN A 195 -5.41 15.48 -7.94
N ASP A 196 -4.13 15.28 -7.63
CA ASP A 196 -3.14 16.34 -7.39
C ASP A 196 -2.27 16.64 -8.62
N HIS A 197 -2.66 16.09 -9.77
CA HIS A 197 -2.02 16.20 -11.08
C HIS A 197 -0.61 15.60 -11.14
N ILE A 198 -0.29 14.62 -10.28
CA ILE A 198 1.00 13.94 -10.29
C ILE A 198 0.78 12.43 -10.41
N ASN A 199 1.19 11.84 -11.54
CA ASN A 199 1.22 10.38 -11.68
C ASN A 199 2.35 9.79 -10.82
N ASN A 200 1.98 8.99 -9.81
CA ASN A 200 2.93 8.58 -8.77
C ASN A 200 2.80 7.14 -8.22
N PRO A 201 2.51 6.13 -9.06
CA PRO A 201 2.15 4.79 -8.59
C PRO A 201 3.09 4.25 -7.52
N GLY A 202 2.54 3.98 -6.34
CA GLY A 202 3.28 3.48 -5.18
C GLY A 202 3.01 2.00 -4.92
N MET A 203 4.01 1.28 -4.45
CA MET A 203 3.89 -0.10 -4.01
C MET A 203 2.86 -0.23 -2.89
N ILE A 204 2.13 -1.34 -2.89
CA ILE A 204 1.28 -1.68 -1.76
C ILE A 204 2.18 -2.19 -0.62
N THR A 205 2.49 -1.28 0.29
CA THR A 205 3.46 -1.48 1.35
C THR A 205 3.08 -2.61 2.31
N PRO A 206 4.02 -3.52 2.69
CA PRO A 206 3.81 -4.50 3.74
C PRO A 206 3.69 -3.85 5.13
N ILE A 207 2.70 -4.29 5.91
CA ILE A 207 2.45 -3.83 7.27
C ILE A 207 2.68 -4.99 8.24
N TRP A 208 3.82 -4.97 8.91
CA TRP A 208 4.13 -5.96 9.95
C TRP A 208 5.09 -5.41 10.99
N SER A 209 5.10 -6.11 12.12
CA SER A 209 5.98 -5.83 13.26
C SER A 209 5.83 -4.40 13.79
N LEU A 210 4.64 -3.79 13.68
CA LEU A 210 4.39 -2.41 14.13
C LEU A 210 4.86 -2.14 15.57
N PRO A 211 4.63 -3.02 16.57
CA PRO A 211 5.08 -2.76 17.94
C PRO A 211 6.60 -2.67 18.11
N ASN A 212 7.36 -3.07 17.10
CA ASN A 212 8.81 -3.03 17.09
C ASN A 212 9.36 -1.80 16.33
N ARG A 213 8.50 -1.04 15.63
CA ARG A 213 8.88 0.16 14.89
C ARG A 213 9.04 1.37 15.83
N PRO A 214 9.90 2.35 15.49
CA PRO A 214 10.02 3.59 16.25
C PRO A 214 8.70 4.36 16.41
N PHE A 215 8.64 5.15 17.49
CA PHE A 215 7.59 6.13 17.73
C PHE A 215 8.19 7.53 17.69
N PHE A 216 7.40 8.47 17.21
CA PHE A 216 7.76 9.86 17.04
C PHE A 216 6.76 10.75 17.76
N ASP A 217 7.27 11.78 18.43
CA ASP A 217 6.44 12.82 19.00
C ASP A 217 6.13 13.83 17.89
N VAL A 218 4.84 14.02 17.65
CA VAL A 218 4.28 14.89 16.62
C VAL A 218 3.17 15.74 17.24
N THR A 219 2.66 16.68 16.46
CA THR A 219 1.49 17.49 16.78
C THR A 219 0.52 17.37 15.61
N ALA A 220 -0.74 17.12 15.90
CA ALA A 220 -1.80 17.09 14.90
C ALA A 220 -2.90 18.04 15.36
N ASP A 221 -3.15 19.09 14.59
CA ASP A 221 -4.12 20.13 14.90
C ASP A 221 -3.88 20.76 16.29
N GLY A 222 -2.61 21.02 16.61
CA GLY A 222 -2.20 21.60 17.90
C GLY A 222 -2.13 20.63 19.07
N GLU A 223 -2.59 19.37 18.90
CA GLU A 223 -2.57 18.37 19.97
C GLU A 223 -1.34 17.44 19.86
N PRO A 224 -0.58 17.24 20.94
CA PRO A 224 0.59 16.36 20.93
C PRO A 224 0.16 14.90 20.82
N ALA A 225 0.84 14.15 19.96
CA ALA A 225 0.63 12.72 19.78
C ALA A 225 1.97 11.97 19.69
N ARG A 226 1.98 10.70 20.10
CA ARG A 226 3.14 9.83 19.94
C ARG A 226 2.77 8.65 19.06
N VAL A 227 3.30 8.63 17.84
CA VAL A 227 2.77 7.80 16.74
C VAL A 227 3.88 7.12 15.94
N HIS A 228 3.53 6.11 15.16
CA HIS A 228 4.41 5.60 14.11
C HIS A 228 4.40 6.54 12.90
N ARG A 229 5.46 6.49 12.09
CA ARG A 229 5.45 7.14 10.78
C ARG A 229 4.61 6.33 9.80
N ASN A 230 3.68 6.97 9.11
CA ASN A 230 2.78 6.36 8.14
C ASN A 230 2.88 7.07 6.78
N GLY A 231 2.35 6.43 5.74
CA GLY A 231 2.57 6.88 4.37
C GLY A 231 3.98 6.56 3.86
N GLN A 232 4.26 6.94 2.62
CA GLN A 232 5.56 6.73 1.99
C GLN A 232 6.50 7.94 2.16
N GLY A 233 5.98 9.10 2.57
CA GLY A 233 6.74 10.33 2.86
C GLY A 233 6.47 10.90 4.27
N GLY A 234 5.82 10.15 5.15
CA GLY A 234 5.42 10.61 6.48
C GLY A 234 4.24 11.58 6.44
N GLU A 235 3.30 11.37 5.50
CA GLU A 235 2.15 12.26 5.34
C GLU A 235 1.09 11.99 6.42
N ASP A 236 0.88 10.73 6.76
CA ASP A 236 -0.15 10.23 7.69
C ASP A 236 0.39 10.08 9.14
N ASP A 237 1.35 10.92 9.55
CA ASP A 237 2.03 10.85 10.84
C ASP A 237 1.15 11.37 11.99
N ILE A 238 -0.04 10.78 12.17
CA ILE A 238 -1.10 11.26 13.07
C ILE A 238 -1.79 10.13 13.85
N GLY A 239 -1.18 8.95 13.88
CA GLY A 239 -1.72 7.78 14.58
C GLY A 239 -2.44 6.81 13.65
N CYS A 240 -2.59 5.56 14.12
CA CYS A 240 -3.11 4.48 13.29
C CYS A 240 -4.58 4.72 12.90
N GLU A 241 -5.38 5.19 13.84
CA GLU A 241 -6.82 5.37 13.69
C GLU A 241 -7.13 6.41 12.60
N GLN A 242 -6.50 7.59 12.68
CA GLN A 242 -6.71 8.64 11.70
C GLN A 242 -6.12 8.28 10.33
N ALA A 243 -4.94 7.66 10.28
CA ALA A 243 -4.38 7.14 9.03
C ALA A 243 -5.30 6.10 8.37
N ALA A 244 -5.91 5.22 9.15
CA ALA A 244 -6.88 4.23 8.66
C ALA A 244 -8.17 4.89 8.16
N LEU A 245 -8.70 5.90 8.87
CA LEU A 245 -9.87 6.64 8.43
C LEU A 245 -9.65 7.32 7.07
N ARG A 246 -8.48 7.96 6.86
CA ARG A 246 -8.12 8.53 5.55
C ARG A 246 -8.16 7.48 4.44
N VAL A 247 -7.63 6.27 4.68
CA VAL A 247 -7.70 5.18 3.70
C VAL A 247 -9.15 4.83 3.35
N TYR A 248 -10.06 4.81 4.33
CA TYR A 248 -11.48 4.59 4.07
C TYR A 248 -12.10 5.69 3.21
N PHE A 249 -11.75 6.97 3.44
CA PHE A 249 -12.14 8.06 2.55
C PHE A 249 -11.65 7.82 1.10
N ASN A 250 -10.38 7.44 0.92
CA ASN A 250 -9.80 7.12 -0.38
C ASN A 250 -10.46 5.95 -1.13
N ILE A 251 -11.07 5.01 -0.39
CA ILE A 251 -11.84 3.90 -0.99
C ILE A 251 -13.36 4.17 -0.94
N GLY A 252 -13.75 5.43 -0.78
CA GLY A 252 -15.09 5.92 -1.08
C GLY A 252 -16.01 6.19 0.10
N MET A 253 -15.54 6.00 1.34
CA MET A 253 -16.33 6.34 2.53
C MET A 253 -16.69 7.84 2.51
N CYS A 254 -17.96 8.16 2.71
CA CYS A 254 -18.50 9.53 2.73
C CYS A 254 -18.23 10.36 1.46
N ALA A 255 -18.01 9.70 0.31
CA ALA A 255 -17.60 10.39 -0.90
C ALA A 255 -18.60 11.46 -1.36
N ALA A 256 -19.90 11.11 -1.41
CA ALA A 256 -20.95 12.03 -1.80
C ALA A 256 -21.21 13.10 -0.73
N GLU A 257 -21.12 12.69 0.53
CA GLU A 257 -21.58 13.46 1.68
C GLU A 257 -20.62 14.60 2.03
N CYS A 258 -19.30 14.37 1.98
CA CYS A 258 -18.33 15.40 2.41
C CYS A 258 -16.94 15.32 1.77
N MET A 259 -16.76 14.58 0.67
CA MET A 259 -15.44 14.50 -0.01
C MET A 259 -15.45 15.15 -1.39
N VAL A 260 -16.43 14.85 -2.26
CA VAL A 260 -16.41 15.24 -3.68
C VAL A 260 -16.36 16.77 -3.89
N GLY A 261 -17.02 17.54 -3.02
CA GLY A 261 -16.98 19.00 -3.06
C GLY A 261 -15.60 19.61 -2.81
N HIS A 262 -14.68 18.85 -2.21
CA HIS A 262 -13.35 19.31 -1.81
C HIS A 262 -12.25 18.96 -2.82
N LEU A 263 -12.59 18.25 -3.90
CA LEU A 263 -11.62 17.78 -4.88
C LEU A 263 -11.20 18.90 -5.86
N ALA A 264 -9.95 18.85 -6.35
CA ALA A 264 -9.48 19.75 -7.40
C ALA A 264 -10.30 19.62 -8.69
N ASN A 265 -10.73 18.39 -9.01
CA ASN A 265 -11.66 18.08 -10.08
C ASN A 265 -13.13 18.13 -9.63
N GLY A 266 -13.44 18.63 -8.44
CA GLY A 266 -14.80 18.78 -7.92
C GLY A 266 -15.61 19.87 -8.66
N PRO A 267 -16.91 20.02 -8.33
CA PRO A 267 -17.80 20.99 -8.99
C PRO A 267 -17.28 22.44 -9.00
N ASP A 268 -16.57 22.85 -7.96
CA ASP A 268 -16.02 24.20 -7.81
C ASP A 268 -14.58 24.33 -8.35
N GLY A 269 -13.95 23.21 -8.75
CA GLY A 269 -12.61 23.20 -9.37
C GLY A 269 -11.45 23.63 -8.47
N SER A 270 -11.70 23.83 -7.17
CA SER A 270 -10.68 24.22 -6.19
C SER A 270 -10.58 23.18 -5.08
N GLN A 271 -9.39 22.58 -4.94
CA GLN A 271 -9.14 21.67 -3.83
C GLN A 271 -9.19 22.42 -2.50
N THR A 272 -9.86 21.84 -1.51
CA THR A 272 -9.94 22.38 -0.14
C THR A 272 -9.86 21.23 0.87
N PRO A 273 -9.54 21.47 2.16
CA PRO A 273 -9.55 20.41 3.17
C PRO A 273 -10.96 19.91 3.44
N ILE A 274 -11.11 18.60 3.65
CA ILE A 274 -12.35 18.09 4.24
C ILE A 274 -12.52 18.64 5.67
N ASN A 275 -13.77 18.78 6.10
CA ASN A 275 -14.10 19.14 7.47
C ASN A 275 -14.65 17.93 8.22
N LEU A 276 -13.83 17.30 9.09
CA LEU A 276 -14.25 16.12 9.85
C LEU A 276 -15.43 16.39 10.78
N ALA A 277 -15.59 17.60 11.31
CA ALA A 277 -16.74 17.93 12.15
C ALA A 277 -18.04 17.99 11.33
N GLU A 278 -17.97 18.49 10.10
CA GLU A 278 -19.08 18.47 9.15
C GLU A 278 -19.38 17.03 8.69
N CYS A 279 -18.36 16.28 8.28
CA CYS A 279 -18.51 14.88 7.86
C CYS A 279 -19.24 14.04 8.92
N ARG A 280 -18.91 14.21 10.21
CA ARG A 280 -19.59 13.50 11.32
C ARG A 280 -21.08 13.82 11.42
N GLN A 281 -21.53 15.00 10.96
CA GLN A 281 -22.94 15.39 10.97
C GLN A 281 -23.73 14.77 9.82
N VAL A 282 -23.08 14.54 8.67
CA VAL A 282 -23.76 14.15 7.43
C VAL A 282 -23.49 12.71 6.98
N CYS A 283 -22.46 12.05 7.53
CA CYS A 283 -22.04 10.71 7.17
C CYS A 283 -22.04 9.77 8.39
N PRO A 284 -23.12 8.97 8.61
CA PRO A 284 -23.18 7.98 9.68
C PRO A 284 -22.07 6.91 9.59
N GLU A 285 -21.63 6.58 8.38
CA GLU A 285 -20.58 5.60 8.12
C GLU A 285 -19.22 6.04 8.70
N LEU A 286 -18.94 7.35 8.76
CA LEU A 286 -17.73 7.85 9.45
C LEU A 286 -17.76 7.54 10.95
N LEU A 287 -18.90 7.75 11.62
CA LEU A 287 -19.03 7.45 13.05
C LEU A 287 -18.83 5.95 13.31
N GLN A 288 -19.39 5.10 12.45
CA GLN A 288 -19.18 3.65 12.51
C GLN A 288 -17.72 3.27 12.33
N ALA A 289 -17.02 3.94 11.41
CA ALA A 289 -15.59 3.73 11.19
C ALA A 289 -14.78 4.18 12.42
N GLU A 290 -15.05 5.36 12.98
CA GLU A 290 -14.38 5.88 14.18
C GLU A 290 -14.51 4.94 15.39
N GLU A 291 -15.69 4.34 15.59
CA GLU A 291 -15.93 3.34 16.64
C GLU A 291 -15.17 2.02 16.41
N SER A 292 -14.78 1.74 15.17
CA SER A 292 -14.27 0.43 14.74
C SER A 292 -12.75 0.41 14.51
N VAL A 293 -12.15 1.53 14.06
CA VAL A 293 -10.74 1.56 13.63
C VAL A 293 -9.74 1.23 14.73
N GLY A 294 -10.04 1.48 16.00
CA GLY A 294 -9.18 1.06 17.12
C GLY A 294 -8.95 -0.46 17.19
N LYS A 295 -9.96 -1.26 16.81
CA LYS A 295 -9.85 -2.72 16.73
C LYS A 295 -9.01 -3.13 15.53
N LEU A 296 -9.17 -2.46 14.38
CA LEU A 296 -8.31 -2.65 13.21
C LEU A 296 -6.85 -2.33 13.56
N CYS A 297 -6.58 -1.25 14.29
CA CYS A 297 -5.24 -0.90 14.74
C CYS A 297 -4.67 -1.94 15.71
N THR A 298 -5.50 -2.51 16.58
CA THR A 298 -5.13 -3.66 17.42
C THR A 298 -4.75 -4.87 16.56
N PHE A 299 -5.51 -5.15 15.50
CA PHE A 299 -5.18 -6.19 14.53
C PHE A 299 -3.83 -5.93 13.84
N LEU A 300 -3.56 -4.72 13.36
CA LEU A 300 -2.31 -4.39 12.64
C LEU A 300 -1.04 -4.52 13.50
N GLN A 301 -1.17 -4.58 14.82
CA GLN A 301 -0.04 -4.89 15.72
C GLN A 301 0.35 -6.38 15.71
N THR A 302 -0.48 -7.26 15.14
CA THR A 302 -0.30 -8.72 15.21
C THR A 302 0.56 -9.33 14.10
N PRO A 303 0.54 -8.86 12.82
CA PRO A 303 1.34 -9.46 11.76
C PRO A 303 2.84 -9.29 12.00
N ARG A 304 3.62 -10.28 11.57
CA ARG A 304 5.08 -10.32 11.71
C ARG A 304 5.72 -10.52 10.35
N ALA A 305 6.91 -9.95 10.18
CA ALA A 305 7.68 -10.13 8.97
C ALA A 305 7.94 -11.64 8.72
N PRO A 306 7.82 -12.11 7.47
CA PRO A 306 8.08 -13.50 7.14
C PRO A 306 9.58 -13.79 7.23
N HIS A 307 9.95 -14.84 7.97
CA HIS A 307 11.32 -15.32 7.97
C HIS A 307 11.48 -16.42 6.93
N LEU A 308 12.42 -16.26 5.99
CA LEU A 308 12.68 -17.23 4.93
C LEU A 308 12.88 -18.65 5.46
N VAL A 309 13.60 -18.83 6.58
CA VAL A 309 13.83 -20.15 7.19
C VAL A 309 12.56 -20.90 7.61
N ARG A 310 11.42 -20.20 7.74
CA ARG A 310 10.11 -20.81 8.04
C ARG A 310 9.33 -21.17 6.77
N ALA A 311 9.75 -20.67 5.61
CA ALA A 311 9.15 -21.00 4.33
C ALA A 311 9.55 -22.40 3.85
N PRO A 312 8.76 -23.05 2.96
CA PRO A 312 9.08 -24.34 2.39
C PRO A 312 10.46 -24.35 1.74
N GLN A 313 11.37 -25.16 2.29
CA GLN A 313 12.77 -25.23 1.85
C GLN A 313 13.48 -23.87 1.89
N GLY A 314 13.06 -22.92 2.72
CA GLY A 314 13.68 -21.58 2.71
C GLY A 314 15.14 -21.60 3.16
N ALA A 315 15.49 -22.46 4.11
CA ALA A 315 16.86 -22.55 4.65
C ALA A 315 17.93 -22.96 3.62
N ARG A 316 17.57 -23.61 2.50
CA ARG A 316 18.52 -23.97 1.42
C ARG A 316 18.90 -22.79 0.53
N TYR A 317 18.14 -21.69 0.57
CA TYR A 317 18.44 -20.48 -0.21
C TYR A 317 19.43 -19.55 0.50
N ILE A 318 19.92 -19.92 1.68
CA ILE A 318 20.80 -19.10 2.51
C ILE A 318 22.18 -19.78 2.59
N ASP A 319 23.23 -19.08 2.16
CA ASP A 319 24.60 -19.46 2.51
C ASP A 319 24.97 -18.97 3.91
N TRP A 320 24.72 -19.85 4.88
CA TRP A 320 24.99 -19.61 6.29
C TRP A 320 26.45 -19.29 6.62
N LYS A 321 27.41 -19.65 5.75
CA LYS A 321 28.84 -19.40 5.99
C LYS A 321 29.15 -17.90 5.98
N VAL A 322 28.44 -17.13 5.17
CA VAL A 322 28.70 -15.70 4.96
C VAL A 322 27.77 -14.77 5.74
N VAL A 323 26.65 -15.26 6.29
CA VAL A 323 25.67 -14.45 7.05
C VAL A 323 26.31 -13.61 8.15
N ARG A 324 27.31 -14.14 8.88
CA ARG A 324 28.00 -13.38 9.94
C ARG A 324 28.83 -12.24 9.39
N LYS A 325 29.45 -12.44 8.21
CA LYS A 325 30.17 -11.39 7.48
C LYS A 325 29.19 -10.33 7.00
N GLY A 326 28.08 -10.75 6.38
CA GLY A 326 27.02 -9.86 5.90
C GLY A 326 26.43 -8.98 6.99
N LYS A 327 26.25 -9.52 8.21
CA LYS A 327 25.84 -8.70 9.37
C LYS A 327 26.81 -7.56 9.67
N LYS A 328 28.12 -7.81 9.55
CA LYS A 328 29.15 -6.78 9.79
C LYS A 328 29.13 -5.73 8.68
N VAL A 329 29.02 -6.17 7.42
CA VAL A 329 28.88 -5.28 6.25
C VAL A 329 27.65 -4.38 6.42
N PHE A 330 26.49 -4.95 6.75
CA PHE A 330 25.27 -4.20 7.03
C PHE A 330 25.48 -3.13 8.12
N SER A 331 26.15 -3.50 9.22
CA SER A 331 26.43 -2.58 10.32
C SER A 331 27.34 -1.41 9.94
N GLN A 332 28.22 -1.62 8.96
CA GLN A 332 29.16 -0.60 8.51
C GLN A 332 28.58 0.29 7.41
N ALA A 333 27.77 -0.26 6.50
CA ALA A 333 27.35 0.40 5.27
C ALA A 333 25.87 0.82 5.26
N CYS A 334 25.01 0.21 6.09
CA CYS A 334 23.55 0.35 5.97
C CYS A 334 22.86 0.88 7.24
N GLU A 335 23.46 0.66 8.42
CA GLU A 335 22.83 1.02 9.71
C GLU A 335 22.62 2.53 9.92
N SER A 336 23.20 3.42 9.11
CA SER A 336 22.98 4.87 9.26
C SER A 336 21.52 5.30 9.03
N CYS A 337 20.78 4.54 8.21
CA CYS A 337 19.34 4.72 8.00
C CYS A 337 18.58 3.47 8.46
N HIS A 338 19.11 2.27 8.18
CA HIS A 338 18.39 1.03 8.49
C HIS A 338 18.57 0.52 9.93
N SER A 339 18.68 1.43 10.90
CA SER A 339 18.78 1.12 12.32
C SER A 339 18.30 2.26 13.21
N ASN A 340 17.33 1.96 14.08
CA ASN A 340 16.92 2.85 15.17
C ASN A 340 17.82 2.74 16.42
N GLY A 341 18.97 2.05 16.32
CA GLY A 341 19.86 1.79 17.45
C GLY A 341 19.44 0.65 18.39
N ASP A 342 18.25 0.05 18.24
CA ASP A 342 17.86 -1.13 19.01
C ASP A 342 18.61 -2.38 18.52
N ARG A 343 19.59 -2.82 19.31
CA ARG A 343 20.40 -4.00 19.03
C ARG A 343 19.68 -5.32 19.35
N SER A 344 18.44 -5.29 19.84
CA SER A 344 17.63 -6.47 20.13
C SER A 344 17.32 -7.26 18.85
N PRO A 345 17.82 -8.51 18.71
CA PRO A 345 17.56 -9.31 17.53
C PRO A 345 16.07 -9.66 17.31
N ARG A 346 15.23 -9.50 18.35
CA ARG A 346 13.79 -9.80 18.29
C ARG A 346 12.92 -8.58 17.93
N ARG A 347 13.48 -7.37 18.05
CA ARG A 347 12.76 -6.11 17.80
C ARG A 347 13.36 -5.29 16.66
N ASN A 348 14.53 -5.67 16.15
CA ASN A 348 15.12 -4.96 15.03
C ASN A 348 14.34 -5.24 13.74
N VAL A 349 13.69 -4.22 13.21
CA VAL A 349 12.96 -4.22 11.92
C VAL A 349 13.83 -3.72 10.75
N LEU A 350 15.10 -3.37 11.03
CA LEU A 350 16.09 -2.85 10.10
C LEU A 350 15.63 -1.57 9.42
N SER A 351 15.19 -0.61 10.24
CA SER A 351 14.81 0.73 9.80
C SER A 351 14.78 1.67 11.00
N ASP A 352 15.07 2.95 10.75
CA ASP A 352 14.82 4.05 11.68
C ASP A 352 13.46 4.72 11.48
N ASP A 353 12.69 4.34 10.44
CA ASP A 353 11.43 4.95 9.99
C ASP A 353 11.53 6.47 9.76
N LEU A 354 12.73 7.04 9.61
CA LEU A 354 12.92 8.47 9.35
C LEU A 354 12.54 8.84 7.92
N VAL A 355 12.33 10.14 7.71
CA VAL A 355 12.05 10.71 6.39
C VAL A 355 13.28 11.41 5.84
N HIS A 356 13.62 11.11 4.60
CA HIS A 356 14.82 11.59 3.91
C HIS A 356 14.42 12.36 2.66
N PRO A 357 15.11 13.47 2.33
CA PRO A 357 14.87 14.19 1.09
C PRO A 357 14.97 13.28 -0.13
N PHE A 358 14.04 13.37 -1.08
CA PHE A 358 14.10 12.53 -2.28
C PHE A 358 15.40 12.73 -3.08
N ALA A 359 15.99 13.94 -3.00
CA ALA A 359 17.26 14.26 -3.66
C ALA A 359 18.46 13.50 -3.09
N GLU A 360 18.39 13.07 -1.82
CA GLU A 360 19.40 12.19 -1.21
C GLU A 360 19.18 10.73 -1.62
N ILE A 361 17.91 10.29 -1.62
CA ILE A 361 17.53 8.90 -1.91
C ILE A 361 17.61 8.56 -3.40
N GLY A 362 17.44 9.53 -4.30
CA GLY A 362 17.65 9.39 -5.75
C GLY A 362 16.65 8.50 -6.49
N THR A 363 15.63 7.95 -5.82
CA THR A 363 14.53 7.24 -6.52
C THR A 363 13.60 8.24 -7.20
N ASN A 364 12.80 7.77 -8.18
CA ASN A 364 11.87 8.61 -8.94
C ASN A 364 11.11 9.58 -8.01
N SER A 365 11.13 10.87 -8.29
CA SER A 365 10.67 11.88 -7.34
C SER A 365 9.16 12.13 -7.32
N CYS A 366 8.38 11.51 -8.22
CA CYS A 366 6.97 11.85 -8.37
C CYS A 366 6.15 11.56 -7.11
N ARG A 367 6.36 10.40 -6.48
CA ARG A 367 5.61 10.05 -5.25
C ARG A 367 5.94 10.94 -4.06
N ALA A 368 7.18 11.41 -3.95
CA ALA A 368 7.55 12.39 -2.94
C ALA A 368 6.91 13.76 -3.17
N ARG A 369 6.44 14.09 -4.38
CA ARG A 369 5.91 15.42 -4.73
C ARG A 369 4.41 15.59 -4.49
N THR A 370 3.71 14.56 -4.05
CA THR A 370 2.25 14.58 -3.83
C THR A 370 1.82 15.67 -2.88
N THR A 371 0.72 16.36 -3.19
CA THR A 371 0.32 17.58 -2.47
C THR A 371 -0.93 17.43 -1.62
N ASN A 372 -1.67 16.33 -1.71
CA ASN A 372 -2.98 16.19 -1.06
C ASN A 372 -2.99 16.40 0.46
N TRP A 373 -1.87 16.20 1.15
CA TRP A 373 -1.72 16.38 2.59
C TRP A 373 -1.24 17.77 3.02
N MET A 374 -0.92 18.65 2.06
CA MET A 374 -0.48 20.01 2.34
C MET A 374 -1.57 20.82 3.02
N GLY A 375 -1.19 21.88 3.75
CA GLY A 375 -2.16 22.83 4.28
C GLY A 375 -3.05 23.40 3.19
N GLY A 376 -4.37 23.35 3.37
CA GLY A 376 -5.35 23.80 2.37
C GLY A 376 -5.77 22.74 1.35
N HIS A 377 -5.20 21.54 1.38
CA HIS A 377 -5.55 20.45 0.47
C HIS A 377 -6.42 19.41 1.18
N ILE A 378 -7.01 18.50 0.39
CA ILE A 378 -8.09 17.60 0.83
C ILE A 378 -7.76 16.77 2.08
N TRP A 379 -6.53 16.28 2.20
CA TRP A 379 -6.06 15.47 3.33
C TRP A 379 -5.29 16.26 4.38
N ALA A 380 -5.40 17.60 4.41
CA ALA A 380 -4.77 18.41 5.44
C ALA A 380 -5.24 18.04 6.88
N ALA A 381 -6.48 17.57 7.02
CA ALA A 381 -7.01 17.06 8.30
C ALA A 381 -6.38 15.72 8.72
N PHE A 382 -5.63 15.07 7.81
CA PHE A 382 -4.97 13.78 8.03
C PHE A 382 -3.45 13.87 7.99
N SER A 383 -2.87 15.06 8.22
CA SER A 383 -1.42 15.26 8.28
C SER A 383 -0.98 16.05 9.51
N SER A 384 0.23 15.74 9.98
CA SER A 384 0.81 16.40 11.16
C SER A 384 1.19 17.85 10.88
N ASP A 385 1.28 18.65 11.94
CA ASP A 385 1.76 20.02 11.89
C ASP A 385 3.22 20.03 11.42
N GLN A 386 4.04 19.09 11.91
CA GLN A 386 5.44 18.96 11.48
C GLN A 386 5.59 18.60 10.01
N TYR A 387 4.64 17.86 9.41
CA TYR A 387 4.62 17.65 7.97
C TYR A 387 4.42 19.01 7.26
N LYS A 388 3.38 19.75 7.64
CA LYS A 388 3.02 21.05 7.03
C LYS A 388 4.10 22.12 7.21
N GLU A 389 4.85 22.06 8.31
CA GLU A 389 5.95 23.00 8.65
C GLU A 389 7.27 22.71 7.95
N ARG A 390 7.38 21.62 7.19
CA ARG A 390 8.60 21.34 6.40
C ARG A 390 8.89 22.53 5.46
N PRO A 391 10.17 22.81 5.12
CA PRO A 391 10.52 23.92 4.22
C PRO A 391 9.83 23.89 2.84
N THR A 392 9.37 22.71 2.43
CA THR A 392 8.65 22.44 1.18
C THR A 392 7.13 22.57 1.30
N GLY A 393 6.60 22.82 2.50
CA GLY A 393 5.17 22.77 2.81
C GLY A 393 4.62 21.35 2.99
N GLY A 394 5.49 20.34 3.14
CA GLY A 394 5.11 18.93 3.31
C GLY A 394 5.84 17.96 2.39
N PRO A 395 5.68 18.07 1.06
CA PRO A 395 6.21 17.13 0.08
C PRO A 395 7.74 17.13 0.02
N GLY A 396 8.34 16.15 -0.66
CA GLY A 396 9.76 16.11 -1.02
C GLY A 396 10.58 15.09 -0.25
N PHE A 397 9.94 14.13 0.42
CA PHE A 397 10.61 13.17 1.30
C PHE A 397 10.11 11.75 1.07
N TYR A 398 10.99 10.78 1.28
CA TYR A 398 10.68 9.36 1.38
C TYR A 398 10.99 8.85 2.78
N ARG A 399 10.11 8.00 3.30
CA ARG A 399 10.31 7.29 4.56
C ARG A 399 11.19 6.07 4.34
N ASP A 400 12.13 5.84 5.24
CA ASP A 400 12.86 4.58 5.32
C ASP A 400 11.92 3.44 5.73
N MET A 401 11.83 2.42 4.90
CA MET A 401 10.91 1.29 5.10
C MET A 401 11.65 0.10 5.73
N PRO A 402 11.03 -0.61 6.71
CA PRO A 402 11.62 -1.81 7.30
C PRO A 402 12.09 -2.86 6.31
N LEU A 403 13.37 -3.27 6.43
CA LEU A 403 13.95 -4.36 5.63
C LEU A 403 13.64 -5.76 6.18
N ALA A 404 13.03 -5.87 7.36
CA ALA A 404 12.59 -7.18 7.87
C ALA A 404 11.56 -7.81 6.90
N GLY A 405 11.83 -9.03 6.43
CA GLY A 405 10.99 -9.72 5.43
C GLY A 405 11.24 -9.31 3.98
N ILE A 406 12.27 -8.50 3.68
CA ILE A 406 12.52 -7.93 2.35
C ILE A 406 12.70 -8.97 1.24
N TRP A 407 13.13 -10.19 1.58
CA TRP A 407 13.22 -11.31 0.63
C TRP A 407 11.88 -11.65 -0.04
N ALA A 408 10.77 -11.27 0.59
CA ALA A 408 9.44 -11.60 0.11
C ALA A 408 8.78 -10.49 -0.72
N THR A 409 9.36 -9.28 -0.78
CA THR A 409 8.67 -8.06 -1.24
C THR A 409 9.39 -7.35 -2.38
N ALA A 410 10.23 -8.06 -3.12
CA ALA A 410 10.79 -7.57 -4.37
C ALA A 410 9.71 -7.53 -5.48
N PRO A 411 9.80 -6.63 -6.47
CA PRO A 411 10.90 -5.68 -6.74
C PRO A 411 11.01 -4.55 -5.71
N PHE A 412 12.15 -3.84 -5.69
CA PHE A 412 12.40 -2.75 -4.74
C PHE A 412 12.03 -1.36 -5.28
N PHE A 413 12.22 -0.37 -4.40
CA PHE A 413 11.80 1.03 -4.49
C PHE A 413 10.30 1.25 -4.41
N HIS A 414 9.91 2.47 -4.05
CA HIS A 414 8.51 2.83 -3.80
C HIS A 414 7.57 2.55 -4.98
N ASN A 415 8.08 2.36 -6.19
CA ASN A 415 7.34 2.12 -7.44
C ASN A 415 7.53 0.69 -8.00
N ASN A 416 8.15 -0.25 -7.27
CA ASN A 416 8.45 -1.62 -7.73
C ASN A 416 9.26 -1.68 -9.04
N ARG A 417 10.24 -0.79 -9.21
CA ARG A 417 11.01 -0.65 -10.47
C ARG A 417 12.46 -1.09 -10.41
N LEU A 418 12.98 -1.43 -9.23
CA LEU A 418 14.31 -2.03 -9.12
C LEU A 418 14.21 -3.55 -9.01
N GLY A 419 14.49 -4.23 -10.12
CA GLY A 419 14.39 -5.68 -10.27
C GLY A 419 13.22 -6.12 -11.14
N GLN A 420 13.28 -7.37 -11.58
CA GLN A 420 12.27 -8.00 -12.42
C GLN A 420 11.05 -8.42 -11.60
N SER A 421 9.87 -8.23 -12.18
CA SER A 421 8.65 -8.83 -11.64
C SER A 421 8.51 -10.26 -12.16
N ILE A 422 8.73 -11.25 -11.29
CA ILE A 422 8.77 -12.67 -11.65
C ILE A 422 7.37 -13.28 -11.82
N GLY A 423 6.35 -12.76 -11.14
CA GLY A 423 4.98 -13.28 -11.21
C GLY A 423 4.73 -14.63 -10.52
N ASP A 424 5.76 -15.33 -10.06
CA ASP A 424 5.66 -16.59 -9.32
C ASP A 424 5.62 -16.35 -7.79
N PRO A 425 4.51 -16.67 -7.09
CA PRO A 425 4.41 -16.48 -5.65
C PRO A 425 5.12 -17.52 -4.79
N SER A 426 5.74 -18.54 -5.39
CA SER A 426 6.52 -19.54 -4.69
C SER A 426 7.74 -18.94 -3.96
N VAL A 427 8.31 -19.71 -3.02
CA VAL A 427 9.57 -19.31 -2.36
C VAL A 427 10.69 -19.11 -3.39
N ALA A 428 10.74 -19.95 -4.44
CA ALA A 428 11.75 -19.83 -5.48
C ALA A 428 11.60 -18.52 -6.26
N GLY A 429 10.40 -18.22 -6.75
CA GLY A 429 10.11 -17.00 -7.51
C GLY A 429 10.42 -15.73 -6.72
N ARG A 430 10.06 -15.69 -5.43
CA ARG A 430 10.40 -14.56 -4.54
C ARG A 430 11.90 -14.39 -4.33
N ILE A 431 12.64 -15.49 -4.14
CA ILE A 431 14.10 -15.43 -4.01
C ILE A 431 14.76 -14.97 -5.30
N THR A 432 14.28 -15.43 -6.46
CA THR A 432 14.74 -14.93 -7.77
C THR A 432 14.51 -13.42 -7.90
N ALA A 433 13.31 -12.92 -7.56
CA ALA A 433 13.01 -11.48 -7.60
C ALA A 433 13.91 -10.69 -6.62
N TYR A 434 14.10 -11.21 -5.41
CA TYR A 434 14.94 -10.60 -4.39
C TYR A 434 16.42 -10.52 -4.79
N GLU A 435 16.99 -11.62 -5.29
CA GLU A 435 18.39 -11.67 -5.72
C GLU A 435 18.66 -10.75 -6.90
N ASP A 436 17.74 -10.68 -7.87
CA ASP A 436 17.81 -9.76 -8.99
C ASP A 436 17.76 -8.29 -8.54
N ALA A 437 16.78 -7.94 -7.69
CA ALA A 437 16.65 -6.59 -7.15
C ALA A 437 17.87 -6.18 -6.30
N MET A 438 18.41 -7.10 -5.49
CA MET A 438 19.63 -6.86 -4.72
C MET A 438 20.89 -6.72 -5.59
N ASP A 439 21.01 -7.52 -6.66
CA ASP A 439 22.14 -7.42 -7.59
C ASP A 439 22.15 -6.05 -8.26
N LEU A 440 20.99 -5.58 -8.74
CA LEU A 440 20.85 -4.24 -9.31
C LEU A 440 21.06 -3.15 -8.25
N LEU A 441 20.56 -3.34 -7.02
CA LEU A 441 20.75 -2.39 -5.93
C LEU A 441 22.24 -2.15 -5.64
N LEU A 442 23.01 -3.22 -5.52
CA LEU A 442 24.43 -3.16 -5.16
C LEU A 442 25.36 -2.97 -6.37
N ASN A 443 24.86 -3.05 -7.60
CA ASN A 443 25.63 -2.87 -8.82
C ASN A 443 24.89 -1.95 -9.80
N PRO A 444 24.89 -0.62 -9.54
CA PRO A 444 24.17 0.34 -10.37
C PRO A 444 24.60 0.34 -11.84
N ASP A 445 25.86 -0.02 -12.15
CA ASP A 445 26.34 -0.17 -13.53
C ASP A 445 25.61 -1.25 -14.33
N LYS A 446 24.87 -2.16 -13.67
CA LYS A 446 24.02 -3.16 -14.31
C LYS A 446 22.60 -2.66 -14.60
N ARG A 447 22.19 -1.50 -14.07
CA ARG A 447 20.85 -0.95 -14.26
C ARG A 447 20.72 -0.39 -15.67
N ASP A 448 19.67 -0.79 -16.38
CA ASP A 448 19.24 -0.12 -17.60
C ASP A 448 18.38 1.09 -17.24
N GLU A 449 19.02 2.18 -16.82
CA GLU A 449 18.32 3.43 -16.48
C GLU A 449 17.63 4.07 -17.71
N PRO A 450 18.26 4.16 -18.90
CA PRO A 450 17.59 4.68 -20.09
C PRO A 450 16.38 3.84 -20.52
N GLY A 451 16.47 2.52 -20.41
CA GLY A 451 15.36 1.59 -20.70
C GLY A 451 14.26 1.60 -19.64
N SER A 452 14.53 2.16 -18.45
CA SER A 452 13.52 2.33 -17.40
C SER A 452 12.50 3.44 -17.72
N ILE A 453 12.82 4.34 -18.65
CA ILE A 453 11.93 5.46 -19.02
C ILE A 453 10.65 4.91 -19.65
N LEU A 454 9.53 5.12 -18.97
CA LEU A 454 8.20 4.69 -19.42
C LEU A 454 7.75 5.54 -20.60
N ARG A 455 7.29 4.88 -21.68
CA ARG A 455 6.93 5.52 -22.94
C ARG A 455 5.57 5.05 -23.45
N THR A 456 4.88 5.92 -24.17
CA THR A 456 3.64 5.57 -24.86
C THR A 456 3.88 4.48 -25.91
N THR A 457 2.93 3.58 -26.04
CA THR A 457 2.93 2.52 -27.07
C THR A 457 2.16 2.93 -28.33
N ASP A 458 1.34 3.97 -28.23
CA ASP A 458 0.54 4.53 -29.31
C ASP A 458 0.62 6.07 -29.27
N LEU A 459 0.08 6.73 -30.30
CA LEU A 459 -0.15 8.16 -30.27
C LEU A 459 -1.16 8.53 -29.18
N VAL A 460 -0.97 9.69 -28.57
CA VAL A 460 -1.82 10.21 -27.51
C VAL A 460 -2.37 11.57 -27.91
N GLN A 461 -3.67 11.76 -27.71
CA GLN A 461 -4.33 13.06 -27.89
C GLN A 461 -4.53 13.72 -26.53
N LEU A 462 -3.83 14.84 -26.31
CA LEU A 462 -3.93 15.64 -25.09
C LEU A 462 -4.83 16.85 -25.31
N PRO A 463 -5.95 16.96 -24.58
CA PRO A 463 -6.71 18.20 -24.50
C PRO A 463 -5.86 19.28 -23.83
N THR A 464 -5.84 20.47 -24.42
CA THR A 464 -5.17 21.67 -23.89
C THR A 464 -6.11 22.87 -24.00
N PRO A 465 -5.87 23.98 -23.27
CA PRO A 465 -6.68 25.18 -23.42
C PRO A 465 -6.71 25.74 -24.86
N SER A 466 -5.70 25.45 -25.68
CA SER A 466 -5.56 25.92 -27.06
C SER A 466 -5.99 24.91 -28.13
N GLY A 467 -6.52 23.73 -27.75
CA GLY A 467 -6.95 22.68 -28.68
C GLY A 467 -6.44 21.30 -28.26
N VAL A 468 -6.23 20.40 -29.23
CA VAL A 468 -5.70 19.05 -28.97
C VAL A 468 -4.26 18.96 -29.49
N VAL A 469 -3.33 18.58 -28.61
CA VAL A 469 -1.95 18.25 -28.98
C VAL A 469 -1.86 16.74 -29.21
N THR A 470 -1.30 16.33 -30.36
CA THR A 470 -1.03 14.92 -30.62
C THR A 470 0.43 14.62 -30.33
N LEU A 471 0.68 13.71 -29.40
CA LEU A 471 2.02 13.18 -29.09
C LEU A 471 2.22 11.84 -29.81
N PRO A 472 3.40 11.60 -30.41
CA PRO A 472 3.67 10.32 -31.08
C PRO A 472 3.87 9.17 -30.09
N ALA A 473 3.77 7.94 -30.58
CA ALA A 473 4.25 6.77 -29.85
C ALA A 473 5.74 6.92 -29.47
N GLY A 474 6.15 6.35 -28.33
CA GLY A 474 7.50 6.48 -27.78
C GLY A 474 7.72 7.75 -26.94
N THR A 475 6.68 8.57 -26.74
CA THR A 475 6.77 9.77 -25.89
C THR A 475 6.88 9.37 -24.43
N PRO A 476 7.84 9.90 -23.65
CA PRO A 476 7.91 9.62 -22.22
C PRO A 476 6.64 10.02 -21.47
N ILE A 477 6.10 9.10 -20.66
CA ILE A 477 4.84 9.30 -19.92
C ILE A 477 4.95 10.50 -18.99
N ALA A 478 6.06 10.63 -18.26
CA ALA A 478 6.32 11.74 -17.35
C ALA A 478 6.34 13.12 -18.02
N GLN A 479 6.39 13.23 -19.36
CA GLN A 479 6.25 14.52 -20.05
C GLN A 479 4.83 15.07 -20.03
N PHE A 480 3.81 14.23 -19.86
CA PHE A 480 2.42 14.67 -19.90
C PHE A 480 1.55 14.18 -18.73
N ALA A 481 1.95 13.11 -18.04
CA ALA A 481 1.16 12.50 -16.98
C ALA A 481 1.05 13.36 -15.71
N SER A 482 1.96 14.32 -15.55
CA SER A 482 2.04 15.19 -14.37
C SER A 482 2.00 16.67 -14.73
N LEU A 483 1.21 17.03 -15.74
CA LEU A 483 1.03 18.43 -16.14
C LEU A 483 -0.07 19.10 -15.31
N ASP A 484 0.25 20.24 -14.73
CA ASP A 484 -0.73 21.13 -14.15
C ASP A 484 -1.69 21.66 -15.25
N PRO A 485 -3.00 21.44 -15.14
CA PRO A 485 -3.94 21.78 -16.22
C PRO A 485 -4.12 23.29 -16.41
N GLY A 486 -3.88 24.11 -15.38
CA GLY A 486 -4.03 25.57 -15.45
C GLY A 486 -2.82 26.28 -16.08
N THR A 487 -1.62 25.79 -15.78
CA THR A 487 -0.34 26.43 -16.14
C THR A 487 0.45 25.67 -17.20
N GLY A 488 0.13 24.38 -17.42
CA GLY A 488 0.90 23.48 -18.27
C GLY A 488 2.28 23.12 -17.71
N LYS A 489 2.56 23.46 -16.44
CA LYS A 489 3.83 23.14 -15.80
C LYS A 489 3.91 21.64 -15.52
N ASN A 490 5.04 21.03 -15.83
CA ASN A 490 5.31 19.66 -15.39
C ASN A 490 5.67 19.65 -13.89
N LEU A 491 4.80 19.04 -13.08
CA LEU A 491 4.91 18.91 -11.64
C LEU A 491 5.92 17.85 -11.22
N CYS A 492 6.18 16.85 -12.08
CA CYS A 492 7.22 15.86 -11.89
C CYS A 492 7.89 15.46 -13.23
N PRO A 493 8.99 16.13 -13.61
CA PRO A 493 9.70 15.85 -14.86
C PRO A 493 10.70 14.68 -14.74
N ASP A 494 10.58 13.83 -13.72
CA ASP A 494 11.50 12.74 -13.46
C ASP A 494 11.20 11.54 -14.37
N LEU A 495 12.16 11.18 -15.22
CA LEU A 495 11.97 10.16 -16.25
C LEU A 495 12.46 8.78 -15.83
N SER A 496 13.37 8.70 -14.86
CA SER A 496 14.03 7.45 -14.51
C SER A 496 13.23 6.74 -13.43
N GLU A 497 12.91 5.47 -13.67
CA GLU A 497 12.09 4.68 -12.75
C GLU A 497 12.93 3.89 -11.76
N ASN A 498 14.17 3.55 -12.12
CA ASN A 498 15.04 2.66 -11.35
C ASN A 498 16.39 3.28 -10.93
N GLN A 499 16.55 4.61 -11.07
CA GLN A 499 17.82 5.30 -10.76
C GLN A 499 18.26 5.07 -9.32
N GLY A 500 17.52 5.54 -8.32
CA GLY A 500 17.84 5.34 -6.89
C GLY A 500 19.21 5.88 -6.45
N HIS A 501 19.54 5.70 -5.17
CA HIS A 501 20.89 5.94 -4.69
C HIS A 501 21.81 4.76 -5.06
N TYR A 502 23.12 5.02 -4.97
CA TYR A 502 24.16 4.03 -5.21
C TYR A 502 24.88 3.56 -3.93
N PHE A 503 24.32 3.78 -2.74
CA PHE A 503 24.88 3.26 -1.49
C PHE A 503 25.16 1.75 -1.56
N GLY A 504 26.39 1.36 -1.17
CA GLY A 504 26.84 -0.03 -1.21
C GLY A 504 27.44 -0.47 -2.56
N ALA A 505 27.44 0.38 -3.59
CA ALA A 505 28.06 0.09 -4.88
C ALA A 505 29.58 -0.12 -4.77
N GLU A 506 30.21 0.55 -3.81
CA GLU A 506 31.64 0.50 -3.50
C GLU A 506 32.08 -0.74 -2.72
N LEU A 507 31.14 -1.54 -2.22
CA LEU A 507 31.44 -2.79 -1.51
C LEU A 507 32.14 -3.79 -2.44
N LEU A 508 33.03 -4.60 -1.87
CA LEU A 508 33.62 -5.73 -2.57
C LEU A 508 32.54 -6.76 -2.94
N ASP A 509 32.72 -7.50 -4.03
CA ASP A 509 31.75 -8.51 -4.48
C ASP A 509 31.42 -9.55 -3.37
N GLU A 510 32.43 -9.94 -2.60
CA GLU A 510 32.24 -10.85 -1.47
C GLU A 510 31.47 -10.24 -0.29
N ASP A 511 31.54 -8.91 -0.10
CA ASP A 511 30.77 -8.18 0.90
C ASP A 511 29.32 -7.98 0.43
N LYS A 512 29.12 -7.66 -0.85
CA LYS A 512 27.80 -7.59 -1.50
C LYS A 512 27.08 -8.93 -1.36
N TYR A 513 27.74 -10.03 -1.74
CA TYR A 513 27.17 -11.36 -1.60
C TYR A 513 26.83 -11.69 -0.14
N ALA A 514 27.75 -11.42 0.80
CA ALA A 514 27.48 -11.67 2.21
C ALA A 514 26.29 -10.84 2.74
N LEU A 515 26.15 -9.58 2.32
CA LEU A 515 25.03 -8.70 2.66
C LEU A 515 23.69 -9.26 2.14
N ILE A 516 23.65 -9.73 0.89
CA ILE A 516 22.48 -10.38 0.29
C ILE A 516 22.05 -11.58 1.13
N GLU A 517 22.99 -12.46 1.48
CA GLU A 517 22.71 -13.65 2.29
C GLU A 517 22.27 -13.31 3.71
N PHE A 518 22.80 -12.23 4.29
CA PHE A 518 22.37 -11.75 5.60
C PHE A 518 20.92 -11.28 5.58
N LEU A 519 20.51 -10.46 4.61
CA LEU A 519 19.16 -9.92 4.52
C LEU A 519 18.10 -11.00 4.22
N LYS A 520 18.46 -12.10 3.56
CA LYS A 520 17.59 -13.30 3.47
C LYS A 520 17.20 -13.89 4.83
N THR A 521 18.00 -13.65 5.88
CA THR A 521 17.71 -14.14 7.24
C THR A 521 16.75 -13.27 8.02
N ARG A 522 16.33 -12.12 7.46
CA ARG A 522 15.68 -11.03 8.20
C ARG A 522 14.18 -10.97 8.03
#